data_AF-A0A951S9X6-F1
#
_entry.id   AF-A0A951S9X6-F1
#
_cell.length_a   1.000
_cell.length_b   1.000
_cell.length_c   1.000
_cell.angle_alpha   90.00
_cell.angle_beta   90.00
_cell.angle_gamma   90.00
#
_symmetry.space_group_name_H-M   'P 1'
#
loop_
_entity.id
_entity.type
_entity.pdbx_description
1 polymer ?
#
loop_
_entity_poly.entity_id
_entity_poly.type
_entity_poly.pdbx_seq_one_letter_code
_entity_poly.pdbx_strand_id
1 'polypeptide(L)'
;MSTLVKNIIRFCLFILVQVFVLNQIPPLHHLVTPYLYFLFLLWLPFKMGRRTQLVLAFALGFALDSFTKTYGLHIAPCLLIAYLRPFLINILISQESSETNYSEPSAKSMGFSPYFTYV
;
A
#
# COMPACT_ATOMS: atom_id res chain seq x y z
N MET A 1 8.49 -12.54 -15.23
CA MET A 1 7.68 -12.83 -14.02
C MET A 1 6.29 -12.28 -14.24
N SER A 2 5.22 -13.05 -13.96
CA SER A 2 3.87 -12.52 -14.04
C SER A 2 3.67 -11.43 -12.97
N THR A 3 2.92 -10.39 -13.29
CA THR A 3 2.65 -9.24 -12.39
C THR A 3 2.04 -9.69 -11.07
N LEU A 4 1.27 -10.79 -11.11
CA LEU A 4 0.65 -11.42 -9.95
C LEU A 4 1.70 -12.01 -8.99
N VAL A 5 2.66 -12.77 -9.49
CA VAL A 5 3.73 -13.36 -8.68
C VAL A 5 4.60 -12.27 -8.02
N LYS A 6 4.91 -11.21 -8.77
CA LYS A 6 5.64 -10.05 -8.24
C LYS A 6 4.89 -9.39 -7.07
N ASN A 7 3.57 -9.26 -7.17
CA ASN A 7 2.75 -8.67 -6.10
C ASN A 7 2.62 -9.58 -4.88
N ILE A 8 2.53 -10.91 -5.06
CA ILE A 8 2.55 -11.86 -3.94
C ILE A 8 3.87 -11.77 -3.18
N ILE A 9 5.00 -11.77 -3.90
CA ILE A 9 6.33 -11.66 -3.28
C ILE A 9 6.44 -10.35 -2.51
N ARG A 10 6.02 -9.22 -3.09
CA ARG A 10 5.97 -7.93 -2.40
C ARG A 10 5.10 -7.99 -1.14
N PHE A 11 3.91 -8.57 -1.22
CA PHE A 11 3.00 -8.72 -0.09
C PHE A 11 3.66 -9.45 1.09
N CYS A 12 4.22 -10.63 0.83
CA CYS A 12 4.91 -11.41 1.85
C CYS A 12 6.13 -10.66 2.41
N LEU A 13 6.93 -10.03 1.55
CA LEU A 13 8.14 -9.31 1.96
C LEU A 13 7.77 -8.13 2.89
N PHE A 14 6.77 -7.33 2.55
CA PHE A 14 6.36 -6.21 3.39
C PHE A 14 5.84 -6.65 4.76
N ILE A 15 5.07 -7.74 4.83
CA ILE A 15 4.61 -8.30 6.10
C ILE A 15 5.79 -8.81 6.93
N LEU A 16 6.69 -9.57 6.33
CA LEU A 16 7.87 -10.11 7.01
C LEU A 16 8.76 -9.00 7.55
N VAL A 17 9.07 -7.99 6.74
CA VAL A 17 9.88 -6.85 7.17
C VAL A 17 9.18 -6.09 8.29
N GLN A 18 7.87 -5.86 8.17
CA GLN A 18 7.13 -5.14 9.20
C GLN A 18 7.12 -5.89 10.55
N VAL A 19 6.83 -7.18 10.53
CA VAL A 19 6.65 -8.01 11.74
C VAL A 19 7.98 -8.37 12.39
N PHE A 20 8.98 -8.79 11.60
CA PHE A 20 10.23 -9.31 12.15
C PHE A 20 11.32 -8.26 12.31
N VAL A 21 11.32 -7.21 11.50
CA VAL A 21 12.35 -6.15 11.55
C VAL A 21 11.81 -4.95 12.30
N LEU A 22 10.75 -4.32 11.79
CA LEU A 22 10.26 -3.04 12.31
C LEU A 22 9.65 -3.16 13.71
N ASN A 23 8.93 -4.24 13.99
CA ASN A 23 8.34 -4.46 15.32
C ASN A 23 9.39 -4.78 16.40
N GLN A 24 10.60 -5.22 15.99
CA GLN A 24 11.70 -5.51 16.90
C GLN A 24 12.64 -4.31 17.10
N ILE A 25 12.53 -3.27 16.26
CA ILE A 25 13.32 -2.05 16.42
C ILE A 25 12.70 -1.24 17.57
N PRO A 26 13.49 -0.89 18.61
CA PRO A 26 13.00 -0.06 19.69
C PRO A 26 12.47 1.28 19.13
N PRO A 27 11.34 1.79 19.63
CA PRO A 27 10.72 2.98 19.07
C PRO A 27 11.71 4.15 19.09
N LEU A 28 11.81 4.86 17.96
CA LEU A 28 12.57 6.10 17.88
C LEU A 28 11.99 7.07 18.91
N HIS A 29 12.82 7.52 19.86
CA HIS A 29 12.41 8.41 20.94
C HIS A 29 11.26 7.89 21.84
N HIS A 30 11.02 6.58 21.93
CA HIS A 30 9.93 5.96 22.71
C HIS A 30 8.49 6.34 22.29
N LEU A 31 8.30 7.15 21.25
CA LEU A 31 6.97 7.62 20.83
C LEU A 31 6.55 7.15 19.43
N VAL A 32 7.49 6.85 18.52
CA VAL A 32 7.15 6.60 17.11
C VAL A 32 7.74 5.29 16.62
N THR A 33 6.86 4.37 16.22
CA THR A 33 7.19 3.15 15.48
C THR A 33 6.89 3.35 14.00
N PRO A 34 7.87 3.21 13.09
CA PRO A 34 7.62 3.34 11.66
C PRO A 34 6.77 2.17 11.13
N TYR A 35 5.77 2.47 10.30
CA TYR A 35 4.94 1.47 9.63
C TYR A 35 5.06 1.65 8.11
N LEU A 36 5.76 0.72 7.44
CA LEU A 36 6.08 0.82 6.00
C LEU A 36 5.15 -0.02 5.12
N TYR A 37 4.33 -0.88 5.71
CA TYR A 37 3.46 -1.78 4.95
C TYR A 37 2.40 -1.06 4.10
N PHE A 38 2.03 0.18 4.43
CA PHE A 38 1.08 0.98 3.65
C PHE A 38 1.57 1.27 2.23
N LEU A 39 2.88 1.31 2.01
CA LEU A 39 3.47 1.48 0.68
C LEU A 39 3.06 0.36 -0.28
N PHE A 40 2.83 -0.86 0.22
CA PHE A 40 2.33 -1.95 -0.60
C PHE A 40 0.95 -1.62 -1.20
N LEU A 41 0.04 -1.04 -0.41
CA LEU A 41 -1.28 -0.61 -0.89
C LEU A 41 -1.16 0.52 -1.92
N LEU A 42 -0.26 1.47 -1.69
CA LEU A 42 -0.06 2.61 -2.59
C LEU A 42 0.52 2.14 -3.93
N TRP A 43 1.46 1.20 -3.92
CA TRP A 43 2.12 0.63 -5.10
C TRP A 43 1.32 -0.41 -5.89
N LEU A 44 0.10 -0.75 -5.48
CA LEU A 44 -0.76 -1.67 -6.23
C LEU A 44 -1.07 -1.12 -7.65
N PRO A 45 -1.41 -1.97 -8.63
CA PRO A 45 -1.70 -1.49 -9.97
C PRO A 45 -2.97 -0.62 -10.02
N PHE A 46 -3.00 0.35 -10.95
CA PHE A 46 -4.14 1.26 -11.13
C PHE A 46 -5.38 0.57 -11.68
N LYS A 47 -5.19 -0.41 -12.58
CA LYS A 47 -6.27 -1.13 -13.28
C LYS A 47 -6.96 -2.20 -12.42
N MET A 48 -6.65 -2.30 -11.13
CA MET A 48 -7.19 -3.34 -10.26
C MET A 48 -8.58 -2.96 -9.75
N GLY A 49 -9.53 -3.89 -9.82
CA GLY A 49 -10.90 -3.64 -9.36
C GLY A 49 -10.95 -3.24 -7.88
N ARG A 50 -11.81 -2.27 -7.55
CA ARG A 50 -11.98 -1.74 -6.18
C ARG A 50 -12.24 -2.84 -5.15
N ARG A 51 -13.04 -3.85 -5.50
CA ARG A 51 -13.31 -5.01 -4.64
C ARG A 51 -12.04 -5.78 -4.32
N THR A 52 -11.21 -6.04 -5.32
CA THR A 52 -9.94 -6.77 -5.15
C THR A 52 -8.94 -5.98 -4.31
N GLN A 53 -8.88 -4.66 -4.48
CA GLN A 53 -8.05 -3.78 -3.64
C GLN A 53 -8.47 -3.83 -2.17
N LEU A 54 -9.78 -3.77 -1.89
CA LEU A 54 -10.31 -3.86 -0.53
C LEU A 54 -10.03 -5.23 0.11
N VAL A 55 -10.19 -6.33 -0.65
CA VAL A 55 -9.86 -7.67 -0.15
C VAL A 55 -8.37 -7.80 0.17
N LEU A 56 -7.48 -7.27 -0.67
CA LEU A 56 -6.04 -7.26 -0.42
C LEU A 56 -5.66 -6.41 0.79
N ALA A 57 -6.29 -5.23 0.94
CA ALA A 57 -6.09 -4.36 2.08
C ALA A 57 -6.53 -5.01 3.39
N PHE A 58 -7.69 -5.68 3.38
CA PHE A 58 -8.18 -6.47 4.50
C PHE A 58 -7.22 -7.61 4.84
N ALA A 59 -6.78 -8.39 3.85
CA ALA A 59 -5.84 -9.49 4.06
C ALA A 59 -4.50 -9.02 4.66
N LEU A 60 -4.01 -7.86 4.21
CA LEU A 60 -2.79 -7.26 4.74
C LEU A 60 -2.95 -6.83 6.20
N GLY A 61 -4.00 -6.05 6.48
CA GLY A 61 -4.27 -5.58 7.85
C GLY A 61 -4.53 -6.74 8.81
N PHE A 62 -5.29 -7.74 8.37
CA PHE A 62 -5.60 -8.93 9.17
C PHE A 62 -4.36 -9.76 9.49
N ALA A 63 -3.46 -9.93 8.52
CA ALA A 63 -2.18 -10.61 8.76
C ALA A 63 -1.38 -9.87 9.83
N LEU A 64 -1.23 -8.55 9.72
CA LEU A 64 -0.49 -7.75 10.69
C LEU A 64 -1.12 -7.78 12.08
N ASP A 65 -2.43 -7.54 12.16
CA ASP A 65 -3.19 -7.55 13.42
C ASP A 65 -3.07 -8.90 14.15
N SER A 66 -2.96 -10.01 13.40
CA SER A 66 -2.75 -11.34 13.97
C SER A 66 -1.36 -11.50 14.61
N PHE A 67 -0.32 -10.86 14.06
CA PHE A 67 1.04 -10.89 14.60
C PHE A 67 1.22 -9.90 15.76
N THR A 68 0.60 -8.72 15.68
CA THR A 68 0.72 -7.67 16.71
C THR A 68 -0.28 -7.85 17.86
N LYS A 69 -1.25 -8.76 17.73
CA LYS A 69 -2.36 -8.97 18.68
C LYS A 69 -3.24 -7.73 18.88
N THR A 70 -3.22 -6.78 17.93
CA THR A 70 -4.03 -5.56 17.94
C THR A 70 -5.14 -5.65 16.90
N TYR A 71 -6.12 -6.51 17.13
CA TYR A 71 -7.20 -6.74 16.15
C TYR A 71 -7.92 -5.43 15.76
N GLY A 72 -7.97 -5.15 14.46
CA GLY A 72 -8.68 -4.01 13.89
C GLY A 72 -7.83 -2.74 13.73
N LEU A 73 -6.68 -2.64 14.40
CA LEU A 73 -5.87 -1.42 14.42
C LEU A 73 -5.18 -1.17 13.07
N HIS A 74 -4.79 -2.22 12.35
CA HIS A 74 -4.24 -2.11 11.00
C HIS A 74 -5.29 -2.35 9.92
N ILE A 75 -6.31 -3.18 10.17
CA ILE A 75 -7.40 -3.42 9.20
C ILE A 75 -8.12 -2.13 8.82
N ALA A 76 -8.53 -1.30 9.79
CA ALA A 76 -9.36 -0.14 9.51
C ALA A 76 -8.64 0.93 8.66
N PRO A 77 -7.39 1.33 8.96
CA PRO A 77 -6.63 2.26 8.11
C PRO A 77 -6.34 1.69 6.72
N CYS A 78 -5.99 0.39 6.61
CA CYS A 78 -5.76 -0.26 5.31
C CYS A 78 -6.98 -0.17 4.41
N LEU A 79 -8.17 -0.51 4.93
CA LEU A 79 -9.41 -0.43 4.18
C LEU A 79 -9.74 0.99 3.76
N LEU A 80 -9.55 1.97 4.66
CA LEU A 80 -9.77 3.37 4.38
C LEU A 80 -8.85 3.87 3.24
N ILE A 81 -7.56 3.55 3.30
CA ILE A 81 -6.60 3.91 2.24
C ILE A 81 -7.00 3.28 0.91
N ALA A 82 -7.32 1.97 0.89
CA ALA A 82 -7.76 1.29 -0.33
C ALA A 82 -9.06 1.88 -0.91
N TYR A 83 -9.95 2.37 -0.05
CA TYR A 83 -11.20 3.00 -0.46
C TYR A 83 -10.98 4.40 -1.06
N LEU A 84 -10.12 5.22 -0.43
CA LEU A 84 -9.80 6.58 -0.86
C LEU A 84 -8.87 6.63 -2.08
N ARG A 85 -8.04 5.61 -2.26
CA ARG A 85 -7.07 5.49 -3.35
C ARG A 85 -7.61 5.88 -4.73
N PRO A 86 -8.70 5.28 -5.27
CA PRO A 86 -9.21 5.64 -6.59
C PRO A 86 -9.67 7.11 -6.68
N PHE A 87 -10.13 7.70 -5.57
CA PHE A 87 -10.50 9.12 -5.51
C PHE A 87 -9.26 10.01 -5.56
N LEU A 88 -8.23 9.71 -4.76
CA LEU A 88 -6.95 10.44 -4.76
C LEU A 88 -6.28 10.40 -6.13
N ILE A 89 -6.28 9.24 -6.78
CA ILE A 89 -5.68 9.06 -8.11
C ILE A 89 -6.42 9.89 -9.16
N ASN A 90 -7.75 9.95 -9.10
CA ASN A 90 -8.56 10.76 -10.03
C ASN A 90 -8.29 12.27 -9.88
N ILE A 91 -8.01 12.74 -8.66
CA ILE A 91 -7.66 14.15 -8.41
C ILE A 91 -6.22 14.45 -8.85
N LEU A 92 -5.27 13.57 -8.55
CA LEU A 92 -3.84 13.81 -8.80
C LEU A 92 -3.42 13.58 -10.27
N ILE A 93 -4.16 12.74 -11.01
CA ILE A 93 -3.84 12.37 -12.38
C ILE A 93 -4.88 12.98 -13.33
N SER A 94 -4.48 13.96 -14.14
CA SER A 94 -5.33 14.48 -15.22
C SER A 94 -5.50 13.41 -16.32
N GLN A 95 -6.73 13.27 -16.83
CA GLN A 95 -7.16 12.16 -17.70
C GLN A 95 -6.28 11.93 -18.94
N GLU A 96 -5.50 12.92 -19.40
CA GLU A 96 -4.63 12.80 -20.58
C GLU A 96 -3.42 11.86 -20.42
N SER A 97 -2.97 11.59 -19.19
CA SER A 97 -1.89 10.60 -18.95
C SER A 97 -2.38 9.14 -19.00
N SER A 98 -3.70 8.94 -19.09
CA SER A 98 -4.38 7.63 -19.07
C SER A 98 -4.12 6.78 -20.34
N GLU A 99 -3.57 7.37 -21.41
CA GLU A 99 -3.22 6.64 -22.63
C GLU A 99 -1.88 5.91 -22.55
N THR A 100 -1.02 6.31 -21.60
CA THR A 100 0.24 5.60 -21.37
C THR A 100 -0.03 4.38 -20.49
N ASN A 101 0.27 3.19 -21.02
CA ASN A 101 -0.06 1.87 -20.46
C ASN A 101 0.75 1.52 -19.19
N TYR A 102 0.88 2.45 -18.24
CA TYR A 102 1.56 2.22 -16.97
C TYR A 102 0.67 1.41 -16.05
N SER A 103 1.18 0.25 -15.63
CA SER A 103 0.45 -0.68 -14.78
C SER A 103 0.60 -0.37 -13.29
N GLU A 104 1.63 0.38 -12.88
CA GLU A 104 1.97 0.66 -11.46
C GLU A 104 2.21 2.18 -11.24
N PRO A 105 1.81 2.76 -10.09
CA PRO A 105 2.17 4.12 -9.70
C PRO A 105 3.67 4.26 -9.50
N SER A 106 4.28 5.14 -10.28
CA SER A 106 5.70 5.47 -10.23
C SER A 106 5.89 6.96 -10.52
N ALA A 107 7.00 7.54 -10.07
CA ALA A 107 7.40 8.90 -10.46
C ALA A 107 7.46 9.07 -12.00
N LYS A 108 7.68 7.97 -12.75
CA LYS A 108 7.65 7.97 -14.21
C LYS A 108 6.23 7.96 -14.80
N SER A 109 5.23 7.45 -14.07
CA SER A 109 3.84 7.36 -14.55
C SER A 109 2.99 8.56 -14.13
N MET A 110 3.23 9.13 -12.94
CA MET A 110 2.48 10.28 -12.42
C MET A 110 3.22 11.60 -12.63
N GLY A 111 4.54 11.59 -12.77
CA GLY A 111 5.39 12.77 -12.58
C GLY A 111 5.85 12.91 -11.13
N PHE A 112 6.99 13.56 -10.91
CA PHE A 112 7.63 13.64 -9.59
C PHE A 112 6.78 14.35 -8.54
N SER A 113 6.15 15.48 -8.90
CA SER A 113 5.32 16.30 -8.00
C SER A 113 4.09 15.54 -7.45
N PRO A 114 3.19 14.97 -8.28
CA PRO A 114 2.05 14.21 -7.77
C PRO A 114 2.45 12.87 -7.13
N TYR A 115 3.58 12.26 -7.51
CA TYR A 115 4.07 11.06 -6.83
C TYR A 115 4.50 11.35 -5.38
N PHE A 116 5.17 12.48 -5.15
CA PHE A 116 5.59 12.89 -3.81
C PHE A 116 4.39 13.26 -2.92
N THR A 117 3.33 13.85 -3.47
CA THR A 117 2.10 14.12 -2.72
C THR A 117 1.31 12.84 -2.39
N TYR A 118 1.51 11.76 -3.16
CA TYR A 118 0.78 10.51 -3.02
C TYR A 118 1.39 9.52 -2.01
N VAL A 119 2.72 9.52 -1.86
CA VAL A 119 3.49 8.59 -1.00
C VAL A 119 3.82 9.25 0.33
#